data_AF-H5TGE4-F1
#
_entry.id   AF-H5TGE4-F1
#
_cell.length_a   1.000
_cell.length_b   1.000
_cell.length_c   1.000
_cell.angle_alpha   90.00
_cell.angle_beta   90.00
_cell.angle_gamma   90.00
#
_symmetry.space_group_name_H-M   'P 1'
#
loop_
_entity.id
_entity.type
_entity.pdbx_description
1 polymer ?
#
loop_
_entity_poly.entity_id
_entity_poly.type
_entity_poly.pdbx_seq_one_letter_code
_entity_poly.pdbx_strand_id
1 'polypeptide(L)'
;MFGARVVDVTEFDGVVAHADLDFGTGHLQLGEPNEAYGLIPAPDGPAACYSLGFYCADADDVVARAEASGATIREPLTTFVSGDRFASVLDPFGVRWSVMTRVEDLSEEESARRVAEWATAQAKSWSGDTSRSRRRVSAVRV
;
A
#
# COMPACT_ATOMS: atom_id res chain seq x y z
N MET A 1 8.16 -10.15 6.40
CA MET A 1 7.72 -9.60 5.11
C MET A 1 8.62 -8.47 4.62
N PHE A 2 8.60 -7.29 5.26
CA PHE A 2 9.22 -6.07 4.69
C PHE A 2 10.67 -5.78 5.10
N GLY A 3 11.30 -6.63 5.92
CA GLY A 3 12.66 -6.38 6.41
C GLY A 3 12.77 -5.24 7.44
N ALA A 4 11.64 -4.72 7.93
CA ALA A 4 11.62 -3.70 8.97
C ALA A 4 12.14 -4.24 10.30
N ARG A 5 12.83 -3.37 11.05
CA ARG A 5 13.30 -3.64 12.41
C ARG A 5 12.40 -2.92 13.40
N VAL A 6 12.00 -3.61 14.47
CA VAL A 6 11.30 -2.98 15.59
C VAL A 6 12.26 -2.06 16.33
N VAL A 7 11.88 -0.79 16.49
CA VAL A 7 12.65 0.22 17.21
C VAL A 7 12.22 0.29 18.66
N ASP A 8 10.92 0.43 18.88
CA ASP A 8 10.29 0.54 20.19
C ASP A 8 8.88 -0.03 20.16
N VAL A 9 8.42 -0.53 21.30
CA VAL A 9 7.04 -0.98 21.52
C VAL A 9 6.57 -0.49 22.88
N THR A 10 5.50 0.31 22.88
CA THR A 10 4.78 0.73 24.09
C THR A 10 3.49 -0.07 24.20
N GLU A 11 3.34 -0.80 25.31
CA GLU A 11 2.17 -1.63 25.61
C GLU A 11 1.45 -1.15 26.88
N PHE A 12 0.11 -1.21 26.85
CA PHE A 12 -0.74 -1.05 28.04
C PHE A 12 -1.66 -2.26 28.16
N ASP A 13 -1.58 -2.98 29.28
CA ASP A 13 -2.40 -4.17 29.55
C ASP A 13 -2.37 -5.23 28.43
N GLY A 14 -1.23 -5.38 27.76
CA GLY A 14 -1.03 -6.32 26.65
C GLY A 14 -1.55 -5.85 25.29
N VAL A 15 -2.03 -4.60 25.20
CA VAL A 15 -2.38 -3.93 23.95
C VAL A 15 -1.20 -3.10 23.47
N VAL A 16 -0.78 -3.30 22.22
CA VAL A 16 0.27 -2.47 21.60
C VAL A 16 -0.32 -1.11 21.28
N ALA A 17 0.00 -0.12 22.11
CA ALA A 17 -0.44 1.25 21.87
C ALA A 17 0.34 1.86 20.71
N HIS A 18 1.67 1.71 20.73
CA HIS A 18 2.55 2.16 19.66
C HIS A 18 3.66 1.13 19.43
N ALA A 19 3.86 0.73 18.18
CA ALA A 19 5.06 0.03 17.72
C ALA A 19 5.71 0.87 16.61
N ASP A 20 6.97 1.24 16.80
CA ASP A 20 7.76 1.97 15.80
C ASP A 20 8.61 0.98 14.99
N LEU A 21 8.44 1.03 13.67
CA LEU A 21 9.07 0.14 12.71
C LEU A 21 9.99 0.94 11.78
N ASP A 22 11.28 0.62 11.81
CA ASP A 22 12.31 1.21 10.96
C ASP A 22 12.53 0.36 9.70
N PHE A 23 12.29 0.98 8.53
CA PHE A 23 12.47 0.37 7.21
C PHE A 23 13.82 0.74 6.57
N GLY A 24 14.70 1.45 7.29
CA GLY A 24 15.99 1.96 6.82
C GLY A 24 15.89 3.26 6.01
N THR A 25 14.73 3.55 5.43
CA THR A 25 14.44 4.76 4.65
C THR A 25 13.34 5.62 5.26
N GLY A 26 12.80 5.20 6.41
CA GLY A 26 11.72 5.86 7.09
C GLY A 26 11.14 4.98 8.20
N HIS A 27 10.31 5.60 9.03
CA HIS A 27 9.63 4.96 10.14
C HIS A 27 8.13 4.85 9.86
N LEU A 28 7.51 3.78 10.33
CA LEU A 28 6.06 3.62 10.40
C LEU A 28 5.68 3.25 11.82
N GLN A 29 4.84 4.07 12.44
CA GLN A 29 4.28 3.77 13.73
C GLN A 29 2.87 3.24 13.58
N LEU A 30 2.57 2.12 14.25
CA LEU A 30 1.29 1.44 14.23
C LEU A 30 0.81 1.20 15.67
N GLY A 31 -0.49 1.00 15.86
CA GLY A 31 -1.08 0.65 17.14
C GLY A 31 -2.31 -0.23 16.92
N GLU A 32 -2.65 -1.00 17.95
CA GLU A 32 -3.88 -1.80 17.95
C GLU A 32 -5.13 -0.90 18.13
N PRO A 33 -6.31 -1.41 17.75
CA PRO A 33 -7.57 -0.72 18.01
C PRO A 33 -7.74 -0.37 19.48
N ASN A 34 -8.22 0.85 19.73
CA ASN A 34 -8.45 1.39 21.06
C ASN A 34 -9.56 2.44 20.99
N GLU A 35 -10.75 2.05 21.47
CA GLU A 35 -11.96 2.89 21.41
C GLU A 35 -11.81 4.21 22.19
N ALA A 36 -11.03 4.23 23.28
CA ALA A 36 -10.80 5.43 24.08
C ALA A 36 -10.08 6.54 23.28
N TYR A 37 -9.32 6.15 22.25
CA TYR A 37 -8.63 7.05 21.33
C TYR A 37 -9.33 7.14 19.95
N GLY A 38 -10.50 6.53 19.80
CA GLY A 38 -11.23 6.50 18.53
C GLY A 38 -10.58 5.64 17.45
N LEU A 39 -9.72 4.70 17.83
CA LEU A 39 -9.07 3.75 16.92
C LEU A 39 -9.92 2.48 16.83
N ILE A 40 -10.37 2.14 15.64
CA ILE A 40 -11.27 1.00 15.40
C ILE A 40 -10.56 -0.12 14.64
N PRO A 41 -10.99 -1.38 14.82
CA PRO A 41 -10.47 -2.48 14.01
C PRO A 41 -10.81 -2.29 12.52
N ALA A 42 -10.03 -2.95 11.67
CA ALA A 42 -10.39 -3.07 10.26
C ALA A 42 -11.77 -3.77 10.14
N PRO A 43 -12.60 -3.40 9.15
CA PRO A 43 -13.85 -4.10 8.88
C PRO A 43 -13.59 -5.57 8.54
N ASP A 44 -14.54 -6.44 8.91
CA ASP A 44 -14.47 -7.87 8.57
C ASP A 44 -14.44 -8.11 7.05
N GLY A 45 -13.75 -9.17 6.64
CA GLY A 45 -13.71 -9.67 5.27
C GLY A 45 -12.50 -9.21 4.45
N PRO A 46 -12.51 -9.44 3.12
CA PRO A 46 -11.33 -9.25 2.27
C PRO A 46 -11.09 -7.78 1.85
N ALA A 47 -11.88 -6.83 2.36
CA ALA A 47 -11.78 -5.43 1.98
C ALA A 47 -10.74 -4.71 2.84
N ALA A 48 -9.78 -4.05 2.20
CA ALA A 48 -8.81 -3.21 2.92
C ALA A 48 -9.39 -1.82 3.22
N CYS A 49 -9.30 -1.39 4.49
CA CYS A 49 -9.74 -0.06 4.93
C CYS A 49 -8.73 1.06 4.64
N TYR A 50 -7.45 0.74 4.50
CA TYR A 50 -6.40 1.67 4.06
C TYR A 50 -5.34 0.98 3.19
N SER A 51 -4.52 1.80 2.55
CA SER A 51 -3.48 1.37 1.61
C SER A 51 -2.19 2.12 1.90
N LEU A 52 -1.09 1.39 1.99
CA LEU A 52 0.24 1.96 2.22
C LEU A 52 1.10 1.73 0.99
N GLY A 53 1.88 2.74 0.62
CA GLY A 53 2.91 2.64 -0.42
C GLY A 53 4.26 2.37 0.23
N PHE A 54 4.96 1.34 -0.22
CA PHE A 54 6.29 0.99 0.27
C PHE A 54 7.27 0.90 -0.90
N TYR A 55 8.20 1.86 -0.96
CA TYR A 55 9.33 1.80 -1.88
C TYR A 55 10.49 1.04 -1.25
N CYS A 56 11.02 0.07 -2.00
CA CYS A 56 12.11 -0.80 -1.58
C CYS A 56 13.10 -1.04 -2.72
N ALA A 57 14.27 -1.56 -2.38
CA ALA A 57 15.31 -1.85 -3.36
C ALA A 57 14.95 -3.03 -4.28
N ASP A 58 14.15 -3.99 -3.81
CA ASP A 58 13.77 -5.19 -4.55
C ASP A 58 12.33 -5.61 -4.22
N ALA A 59 11.40 -5.20 -5.09
CA ALA A 59 9.99 -5.52 -4.97
C ALA A 59 9.71 -7.02 -5.18
N ASP A 60 10.49 -7.73 -6.00
CA ASP A 60 10.33 -9.16 -6.23
C ASP A 60 10.54 -9.94 -4.94
N ASP A 61 11.68 -9.68 -4.30
CA ASP A 61 12.07 -10.34 -3.05
C ASP A 61 11.11 -10.01 -1.89
N VAL A 62 10.68 -8.74 -1.77
CA VAL A 62 9.68 -8.36 -0.76
C VAL A 62 8.33 -9.05 -1.00
N VAL A 63 7.86 -9.12 -2.24
CA VAL A 63 6.57 -9.77 -2.58
C VAL A 63 6.66 -11.28 -2.40
N ALA A 64 7.77 -11.92 -2.75
CA ALA A 64 7.97 -13.35 -2.50
C ALA A 64 7.92 -13.67 -0.99
N ARG A 65 8.59 -12.85 -0.16
CA ARG A 65 8.50 -12.98 1.31
C ARG A 65 7.10 -12.70 1.84
N ALA A 66 6.39 -11.75 1.24
CA ALA A 66 5.03 -11.42 1.61
C ALA A 66 4.10 -12.61 1.44
N GLU A 67 4.10 -13.20 0.24
CA GLU A 67 3.31 -14.37 -0.09
C GLU A 67 3.66 -15.55 0.84
N ALA A 68 4.96 -15.81 1.05
CA ALA A 68 5.41 -16.84 1.99
C ALA A 68 4.99 -16.59 3.45
N SER A 69 4.70 -15.34 3.82
CA SER A 69 4.20 -14.95 5.15
C SER A 69 2.65 -14.93 5.23
N GLY A 70 1.95 -15.38 4.19
CA GLY A 70 0.50 -15.46 4.15
C GLY A 70 -0.20 -14.24 3.56
N ALA A 71 0.53 -13.29 2.97
CA ALA A 71 -0.10 -12.21 2.23
C ALA A 71 -0.77 -12.73 0.94
N THR A 72 -1.91 -12.16 0.57
CA THR A 72 -2.60 -12.46 -0.69
C THR A 72 -2.13 -11.49 -1.77
N ILE A 73 -1.66 -12.01 -2.91
CA ILE A 73 -1.37 -11.19 -4.09
C ILE A 73 -2.68 -10.72 -4.72
N ARG A 74 -2.91 -9.40 -4.75
CA ARG A 74 -4.09 -8.78 -5.39
C ARG A 74 -3.81 -8.38 -6.83
N GLU A 75 -2.65 -7.77 -7.06
CA GLU A 75 -2.16 -7.42 -8.39
C GLU A 75 -0.72 -7.92 -8.47
N PRO A 76 -0.41 -8.85 -9.40
CA PRO A 76 0.91 -9.46 -9.50
C PRO A 76 1.96 -8.45 -9.95
N LEU A 77 3.22 -8.77 -9.67
CA LEU A 77 4.36 -7.95 -10.07
C LEU A 77 4.34 -7.63 -11.57
N THR A 78 4.38 -6.34 -11.87
CA THR A 78 4.50 -5.83 -13.24
C THR A 78 5.28 -4.52 -13.25
N THR A 79 5.87 -4.18 -14.40
CA THR A 79 6.42 -2.84 -14.62
C THR A 79 5.30 -1.94 -15.11
N PHE A 80 5.02 -0.88 -14.35
CA PHE A 80 3.98 0.07 -14.66
C PHE A 80 4.54 1.28 -15.43
N VAL A 81 3.66 2.01 -16.12
CA VAL A 81 4.03 3.18 -16.93
C VAL A 81 4.63 4.33 -16.10
N SER A 82 4.52 4.28 -14.77
CA SER A 82 5.16 5.20 -13.85
C SER A 82 6.68 5.03 -13.76
N GLY A 83 7.24 3.96 -14.36
CA GLY A 83 8.65 3.59 -14.24
C GLY A 83 8.95 2.70 -13.03
N ASP A 84 7.92 2.23 -12.33
CA ASP A 84 8.06 1.37 -11.15
C ASP A 84 7.69 -0.08 -11.47
N ARG A 85 8.48 -1.01 -10.93
CA ARG A 85 8.08 -2.39 -10.74
C ARG A 85 7.23 -2.47 -9.49
N PHE A 86 5.98 -2.93 -9.60
CA PHE A 86 5.03 -2.88 -8.50
C PHE A 86 4.17 -4.15 -8.39
N ALA A 87 3.73 -4.43 -7.17
CA ALA A 87 2.61 -5.33 -6.88
C ALA A 87 1.70 -4.74 -5.81
N SER A 88 0.44 -5.20 -5.79
CA SER A 88 -0.54 -4.94 -4.74
C SER A 88 -0.75 -6.21 -3.95
N VAL A 89 -0.50 -6.17 -2.63
CA VAL A 89 -0.70 -7.32 -1.73
C VAL A 89 -1.62 -6.93 -0.57
N LEU A 90 -2.36 -7.90 -0.04
CA LEU A 90 -3.11 -7.78 1.20
C LEU A 90 -2.40 -8.61 2.26
N ASP A 91 -1.94 -7.99 3.34
CA ASP A 91 -1.31 -8.73 4.43
C ASP A 91 -2.36 -9.47 5.30
N PRO A 92 -1.93 -10.39 6.17
CA PRO A 92 -2.84 -11.13 7.06
C PRO A 92 -3.64 -10.26 8.05
N PHE A 93 -3.27 -8.99 8.22
CA PHE A 93 -3.94 -8.05 9.11
C PHE A 93 -4.95 -7.15 8.37
N GLY A 94 -5.16 -7.39 7.07
CA GLY A 94 -6.13 -6.66 6.25
C GLY A 94 -5.60 -5.34 5.69
N VAL A 95 -4.30 -5.08 5.77
CA VAL A 95 -3.68 -3.87 5.20
C VAL A 95 -3.29 -4.13 3.75
N ARG A 96 -3.70 -3.22 2.87
CA ARG A 96 -3.23 -3.25 1.48
C ARG A 96 -1.89 -2.54 1.36
N TRP A 97 -0.95 -3.18 0.70
CA TRP A 97 0.37 -2.63 0.41
C TRP A 97 0.61 -2.57 -1.09
N SER A 98 1.00 -1.39 -1.59
CA SER A 98 1.65 -1.25 -2.89
C SER A 98 3.16 -1.33 -2.66
N VAL A 99 3.78 -2.43 -3.08
CA VAL A 99 5.23 -2.64 -2.96
C VAL A 99 5.88 -2.24 -4.28
N MET A 100 6.85 -1.33 -4.23
CA MET A 100 7.39 -0.67 -5.43
C MET A 100 8.92 -0.64 -5.41
N THR A 101 9.51 -0.81 -6.58
CA THR A 101 10.91 -0.51 -6.87
C THR A 101 10.99 0.34 -8.12
N ARG A 102 11.72 1.44 -8.05
CA ARG A 102 12.00 2.29 -9.21
C ARG A 102 12.91 1.55 -10.18
N VAL A 103 12.44 1.29 -11.41
CA VAL A 103 13.21 0.58 -12.45
C VAL A 103 13.56 1.45 -13.66
N GLU A 104 12.83 2.55 -13.89
CA GLU A 104 13.15 3.59 -14.86
C GLU A 104 13.21 4.94 -14.16
N ASP A 105 14.35 5.62 -14.20
CA ASP A 105 14.54 6.92 -13.55
C ASP A 105 13.79 8.04 -14.29
N LEU A 106 12.53 8.25 -13.90
CA LEU A 106 11.67 9.31 -14.39
C LEU A 106 11.59 10.46 -13.40
N SER A 107 11.54 11.68 -13.95
CA SER A 107 11.08 12.83 -13.17
C SER A 107 9.64 12.60 -12.73
N GLU A 108 9.25 13.19 -11.60
CA GLU A 108 7.89 13.11 -11.08
C GLU A 108 6.86 13.62 -12.11
N GLU A 109 7.19 14.68 -12.84
CA GLU A 109 6.36 15.27 -13.89
C GLU A 109 6.13 14.30 -15.05
N GLU A 110 7.19 13.62 -15.52
CA GLU A 110 7.09 12.67 -16.61
C GLU A 110 6.34 11.40 -16.20
N SER A 111 6.62 10.88 -14.99
CA SER A 111 5.87 9.75 -14.42
C SER A 111 4.38 10.08 -14.32
N ALA A 112 4.02 11.24 -13.77
CA ALA A 112 2.64 11.70 -13.66
C ALA A 112 1.95 11.85 -15.02
N ARG A 113 2.65 12.40 -16.02
CA ARG A 113 2.14 12.51 -17.39
C ARG A 113 1.82 11.14 -17.99
N ARG A 114 2.76 10.18 -17.92
CA ARG A 114 2.55 8.82 -18.44
C ARG A 114 1.39 8.10 -17.76
N VAL A 115 1.28 8.22 -16.44
CA VAL A 115 0.17 7.64 -15.66
C VAL A 115 -1.18 8.26 -16.08
N ALA A 116 -1.26 9.58 -16.28
CA ALA A 116 -2.48 10.24 -16.72
C ALA A 116 -2.92 9.81 -18.14
N GLU A 117 -1.96 9.63 -19.06
CA GLU A 117 -2.21 9.13 -20.41
C GLU A 117 -2.73 7.69 -20.40
N TRP A 118 -2.08 6.81 -19.63
CA TRP A 118 -2.52 5.43 -19.43
C TRP A 118 -3.94 5.37 -18.83
N ALA A 119 -4.22 6.14 -17.78
CA ALA A 119 -5.53 6.16 -17.13
C ALA A 119 -6.64 6.61 -18.09
N THR A 120 -6.33 7.58 -18.96
CA THR A 120 -7.25 8.03 -20.02
C THR A 120 -7.51 6.94 -21.05
N ALA A 121 -6.48 6.18 -21.45
CA ALA A 121 -6.63 5.07 -22.38
C ALA A 121 -7.51 3.95 -21.78
N GLN A 122 -7.28 3.58 -20.51
CA GLN A 122 -8.07 2.57 -19.80
C GLN A 122 -9.53 3.02 -19.56
N ALA A 123 -9.77 4.30 -19.30
CA ALA A 123 -11.13 4.81 -19.14
C ALA A 123 -11.95 4.71 -20.45
N LYS A 124 -11.29 4.83 -21.61
CA LYS A 124 -11.91 4.64 -22.92
C LYS A 124 -12.19 3.17 -23.23
N SER A 125 -11.38 2.24 -22.71
CA SER A 125 -11.64 0.79 -22.85
C SER A 125 -12.74 0.29 -21.90
N TRP A 126 -12.98 0.97 -20.77
CA TRP A 126 -13.99 0.61 -19.76
C TRP A 126 -15.40 1.16 -20.06
N SER A 127 -15.67 1.87 -21.16
CA SER A 127 -16.98 2.50 -21.39
C SER A 127 -18.15 1.54 -21.69
N GLY A 128 -18.13 0.31 -21.17
CA GLY A 128 -19.28 -0.57 -20.98
C GLY A 128 -19.54 -0.79 -19.48
N ASP A 129 -20.75 -0.46 -19.03
CA ASP A 129 -21.28 -0.59 -17.65
C ASP A 129 -21.03 0.60 -16.69
N THR A 130 -21.81 1.66 -16.91
CA THR A 130 -22.00 2.77 -15.96
C THR A 130 -23.14 2.48 -14.99
N SER A 131 -22.85 1.71 -13.94
CA SER A 131 -23.72 1.60 -12.75
C SER A 131 -22.96 1.62 -11.43
N ARG A 132 -21.84 2.35 -11.32
CA ARG A 132 -21.21 2.65 -10.01
C ARG A 132 -20.83 4.12 -9.88
N SER A 133 -21.38 4.77 -8.85
CA SER A 133 -21.20 6.18 -8.55
C SER A 133 -19.72 6.54 -8.42
N ARG A 134 -19.21 7.40 -9.30
CA ARG A 134 -17.88 8.00 -9.16
C ARG A 134 -17.95 9.08 -8.08
N ARG A 135 -17.57 8.77 -6.83
CA ARG A 135 -17.15 9.82 -5.89
C ARG A 135 -15.72 10.20 -6.26
N ARG A 136 -15.51 11.47 -6.62
CA ARG A 136 -14.17 12.03 -6.83
C ARG A 136 -13.45 12.02 -5.48
N VAL A 137 -12.26 11.45 -5.44
CA VAL A 137 -11.32 11.68 -4.34
C VAL A 137 -10.77 13.09 -4.53
N SER A 138 -11.12 14.01 -3.64
CA SER A 138 -10.48 15.32 -3.56
C SER A 138 -9.03 15.12 -3.15
N ALA A 139 -8.11 15.88 -3.76
CA ALA A 139 -6.68 15.82 -3.49
C ALA A 139 -6.37 15.82 -1.99
N VAL A 140 -5.57 14.85 -1.55
CA VAL A 140 -4.94 14.85 -0.23
C VAL A 140 -4.00 16.06 -0.19
N ARG A 141 -4.36 17.10 0.56
CA ARG A 141 -3.38 18.10 1.01
C ARG A 141 -2.79 17.55 2.30
N VAL A 142 -1.49 17.25 2.26
CA VAL A 142 -0.68 16.96 3.44
C VAL A 142 -0.33 18.29 4.11
#